data_AF-A0A1H9LYA4-F1
#
_entry.id   AF-A0A1H9LYA4-F1
#
_cell.length_a   1.000
_cell.length_b   1.000
_cell.length_c   1.000
_cell.angle_alpha   90.00
_cell.angle_beta   90.00
_cell.angle_gamma   90.00
#
_symmetry.space_group_name_H-M   'P 1'
#
loop_
_entity.id
_entity.type
_entity.pdbx_description
1 polymer ?
#
loop_
_entity_poly.entity_id
_entity_poly.type
_entity_poly.pdbx_seq_one_letter_code
_entity_poly.pdbx_strand_id
1 'polypeptide(L)'
;MAYENIPRGAFREGANGPAVWRENIIVPLKANVKDYRLEERSTVEGHHAVGLYVTPPAIQLRDGSTTAAKAIFDTAYITLRNGSDEVVTHLYLSQILAANEAGCPFELSLPGKITMSDSAMVVQNGASIQNNTVLEIQIEYVRQ
;
A
#
# COMPACT_ATOMS: atom_id res chain seq x y z
N MET A 1 7.87 -13.00 14.89
CA MET A 1 7.22 -13.56 13.67
C MET A 1 6.29 -12.50 13.08
N ALA A 2 6.03 -12.47 11.76
CA ALA A 2 5.24 -11.42 11.07
C ALA A 2 3.82 -11.14 11.65
N TYR A 3 3.35 -11.95 12.61
CA TYR A 3 2.00 -11.88 13.17
C TYR A 3 1.98 -11.78 14.71
N GLU A 4 3.13 -11.55 15.35
CA GLU A 4 3.25 -11.52 16.81
C GLU A 4 2.43 -10.41 17.47
N ASN A 5 2.13 -9.35 16.72
CA ASN A 5 1.35 -8.21 17.17
C ASN A 5 -0.15 -8.33 16.87
N ILE A 6 -0.60 -9.42 16.23
CA ILE A 6 -2.03 -9.67 15.98
C ILE A 6 -2.60 -10.47 17.15
N PRO A 7 -3.63 -9.97 17.87
CA PRO A 7 -4.23 -10.69 18.98
C PRO A 7 -4.79 -12.05 18.54
N ARG A 8 -4.61 -13.10 19.36
CA ARG A 8 -5.21 -14.42 19.10
C ARG A 8 -6.74 -14.33 19.03
N GLY A 9 -7.34 -15.00 18.05
CA GLY A 9 -8.78 -14.95 17.79
C GLY A 9 -9.25 -13.76 16.95
N ALA A 10 -8.35 -12.83 16.61
CA ALA A 10 -8.62 -11.73 15.68
C ALA A 10 -8.60 -12.15 14.21
N PHE A 11 -8.42 -13.44 13.91
CA PHE A 11 -8.27 -13.92 12.55
C PHE A 11 -8.67 -15.39 12.41
N ARG A 12 -8.93 -15.80 11.17
CA ARG A 12 -9.16 -17.21 10.84
C ARG A 12 -7.83 -17.94 10.68
N GLU A 13 -7.58 -18.89 11.57
CA GLU A 13 -6.44 -19.82 11.46
C GLU A 13 -6.77 -20.96 10.49
N GLY A 14 -5.98 -21.07 9.42
CA GLY A 14 -5.90 -22.26 8.59
C GLY A 14 -4.77 -23.19 9.07
N ALA A 15 -4.58 -24.31 8.37
CA ALA A 15 -3.55 -25.30 8.71
C ALA A 15 -2.11 -24.75 8.75
N ASN A 16 -1.86 -23.62 8.08
CA ASN A 16 -0.54 -22.98 7.96
C ASN A 16 -0.45 -21.61 8.67
N GLY A 17 -1.43 -21.24 9.51
CA GLY A 17 -1.49 -19.93 10.18
C GLY A 17 -2.64 -19.04 9.70
N PRO A 18 -2.57 -17.71 9.92
CA PRO A 18 -3.61 -16.77 9.50
C PRO A 18 -3.90 -16.87 8.00
N ALA A 19 -5.17 -16.84 7.62
CA ALA A 19 -5.52 -16.55 6.23
C ALA A 19 -5.12 -15.10 5.92
N VAL A 20 -4.35 -14.90 4.85
CA VAL A 20 -3.93 -13.58 4.36
C VAL A 20 -4.65 -13.31 3.04
N TRP A 21 -5.29 -12.15 2.95
CA TRP A 21 -5.92 -11.64 1.74
C TRP A 21 -5.08 -10.52 1.17
N ARG A 22 -5.19 -10.29 -0.15
CA ARG A 22 -4.51 -9.20 -0.84
C ARG A 22 -5.53 -8.38 -1.62
N GLU A 23 -5.40 -7.07 -1.54
CA GLU A 23 -6.22 -6.12 -2.29
C GLU A 23 -5.33 -5.14 -3.05
N ASN A 24 -5.73 -4.83 -4.29
CA ASN A 24 -5.03 -3.87 -5.13
C ASN A 24 -5.75 -2.52 -5.04
N ILE A 25 -4.98 -1.48 -4.76
CA ILE A 25 -5.42 -0.09 -4.70
C ILE A 25 -4.76 0.63 -5.87
N ILE A 26 -5.56 1.04 -6.85
CA ILE A 26 -5.09 1.78 -8.02
C ILE A 26 -5.34 3.26 -7.77
N VAL A 27 -4.27 4.05 -7.72
CA VAL A 27 -4.31 5.49 -7.53
C VAL A 27 -4.06 6.20 -8.85
N PRO A 28 -5.07 6.83 -9.48
CA PRO A 28 -4.90 7.57 -10.71
C PRO A 28 -4.13 8.86 -10.45
N LEU A 29 -3.00 9.03 -11.10
CA LEU A 29 -2.16 10.22 -10.92
C LEU A 29 -2.61 11.34 -11.84
N LYS A 30 -2.48 12.58 -11.34
CA LYS A 30 -2.77 13.80 -12.09
C LYS A 30 -1.61 14.77 -12.00
N ALA A 31 -1.35 15.47 -13.10
CA ALA A 31 -0.32 16.49 -13.13
C ALA A 31 -0.54 17.56 -12.05
N ASN A 32 0.54 17.93 -11.35
CA ASN A 32 0.56 18.92 -10.27
C ASN A 32 -0.28 18.58 -9.02
N VAL A 33 -0.81 17.37 -8.90
CA VAL A 33 -1.45 16.88 -7.67
C VAL A 33 -0.42 16.10 -6.86
N LYS A 34 -0.26 16.47 -5.58
CA LYS A 34 0.72 15.86 -4.67
C LYS A 34 0.09 14.86 -3.73
N ASP A 35 -1.02 15.22 -3.09
CA ASP A 35 -1.63 14.42 -2.04
C ASP A 35 -2.79 13.59 -2.59
N TYR A 36 -2.74 12.29 -2.36
CA TYR A 36 -3.75 11.32 -2.77
C TYR A 36 -4.24 10.57 -1.54
N ARG A 37 -5.52 10.71 -1.19
CA ARG A 37 -6.13 9.89 -0.14
C ARG A 37 -6.28 8.45 -0.65
N LEU A 38 -5.94 7.49 0.19
CA LEU A 38 -6.25 6.09 -0.08
C LEU A 38 -7.73 5.85 0.27
N GLU A 39 -8.43 5.02 -0.51
CA GLU A 39 -9.90 4.97 -0.50
C GLU A 39 -10.52 4.59 0.86
N GLU A 40 -11.52 5.37 1.30
CA GLU A 40 -12.34 5.16 2.51
C GLU A 40 -13.20 3.87 2.48
N ARG A 41 -13.30 3.20 1.33
CA ARG A 41 -14.10 1.97 1.14
C ARG A 41 -13.29 0.77 0.67
N SER A 42 -11.97 0.83 0.78
CA SER A 42 -11.13 -0.35 0.54
C SER A 42 -11.58 -1.49 1.44
N THR A 43 -11.57 -2.73 0.94
CA THR A 43 -11.91 -3.90 1.78
C THR A 43 -10.86 -4.17 2.85
N VAL A 44 -9.73 -3.45 2.84
CA VAL A 44 -8.67 -3.47 3.85
C VAL A 44 -9.02 -2.64 5.09
N GLU A 45 -9.91 -1.64 4.98
CA GLU A 45 -10.30 -0.77 6.10
C GLU A 45 -10.76 -1.59 7.33
N GLY A 46 -10.22 -1.28 8.51
CA GLY A 46 -10.61 -1.96 9.75
C GLY A 46 -10.02 -3.36 9.93
N HIS A 47 -9.11 -3.79 9.06
CA HIS A 47 -8.33 -5.03 9.20
C HIS A 47 -6.88 -4.78 9.59
N HIS A 48 -6.15 -5.85 9.92
CA HIS A 48 -4.72 -5.76 10.20
C HIS A 48 -3.93 -5.90 8.89
N ALA A 49 -3.30 -4.82 8.44
CA ALA A 49 -2.36 -4.86 7.33
C ALA A 49 -1.02 -5.44 7.80
N VAL A 50 -0.49 -6.39 7.03
CA VAL A 50 0.70 -7.19 7.36
C VAL A 50 1.79 -7.12 6.31
N GLY A 51 1.46 -6.70 5.08
CA GLY A 51 2.41 -6.63 4.00
C GLY A 51 2.01 -5.62 2.93
N LEU A 52 3.03 -5.11 2.23
CA LEU A 52 2.84 -4.23 1.08
C LEU A 52 3.59 -4.74 -0.14
N TYR A 53 2.95 -4.54 -1.28
CA TYR A 53 3.54 -4.65 -2.59
C TYR A 53 3.27 -3.41 -3.42
N VAL A 54 4.11 -3.22 -4.42
CA VAL A 54 3.98 -2.19 -5.42
C VAL A 54 4.21 -2.80 -6.79
N THR A 55 3.42 -2.39 -7.77
CA THR A 55 3.70 -2.77 -9.15
C THR A 55 4.92 -1.98 -9.64
N PRO A 56 5.92 -2.63 -10.28
CA PRO A 56 7.11 -1.94 -10.75
C PRO A 56 6.81 -0.75 -11.68
N PRO A 57 7.71 0.25 -11.75
CA PRO A 57 7.50 1.44 -12.56
C PRO A 57 7.49 1.13 -14.07
N ALA A 58 6.79 1.96 -14.85
CA ALA A 58 6.67 1.89 -16.31
C ALA A 58 6.13 0.56 -16.87
N ILE A 59 5.30 -0.14 -16.10
CA ILE A 59 4.56 -1.34 -16.51
C ILE A 59 3.18 -0.94 -17.02
N GLN A 60 2.75 -1.53 -18.14
CA GLN A 60 1.37 -1.38 -18.61
C GLN A 60 0.46 -2.37 -17.87
N LEU A 61 -0.60 -1.85 -17.25
CA LEU A 61 -1.61 -2.63 -16.57
C LEU A 61 -2.67 -3.15 -17.55
N ARG A 62 -3.46 -4.13 -17.11
CA ARG A 62 -4.48 -4.81 -17.93
C ARG A 62 -5.61 -3.88 -18.41
N ASP A 63 -5.88 -2.81 -17.67
CA ASP A 63 -6.87 -1.79 -18.01
C ASP A 63 -6.34 -0.75 -19.02
N GLY A 64 -5.09 -0.90 -19.46
CA GLY A 64 -4.43 -0.01 -20.41
C GLY A 64 -3.76 1.21 -19.77
N SER A 65 -3.85 1.38 -18.44
CA SER A 65 -3.09 2.37 -17.71
C SER A 65 -1.61 1.98 -17.62
N THR A 66 -0.74 2.95 -17.34
CA THR A 66 0.71 2.73 -17.18
C THR A 66 1.13 3.13 -15.78
N THR A 67 1.91 2.28 -15.10
CA THR A 67 2.45 2.63 -13.80
C THR A 67 3.43 3.79 -13.90
N ALA A 68 3.50 4.60 -12.85
CA ALA A 68 4.36 5.78 -12.81
C ALA A 68 5.82 5.46 -13.17
N ALA A 69 6.47 6.41 -13.85
CA ALA A 69 7.89 6.30 -14.18
C ALA A 69 8.74 6.24 -12.90
N LYS A 70 9.93 5.64 -13.01
CA LYS A 70 10.85 5.45 -11.88
C LYS A 70 11.15 6.74 -11.10
N ALA A 71 11.30 7.88 -11.77
CA ALA A 71 11.56 9.15 -11.10
C ALA A 71 10.41 9.62 -10.17
N ILE A 72 9.16 9.33 -10.53
CA ILE A 72 7.99 9.61 -9.67
C ILE A 72 7.99 8.60 -8.52
N PHE A 73 8.19 7.32 -8.85
CA PHE A 73 8.19 6.21 -7.91
C PHE A 73 9.24 6.38 -6.80
N ASP A 74 10.45 6.83 -7.13
CA ASP A 74 11.55 7.02 -6.18
C ASP A 74 11.30 8.16 -5.16
N THR A 75 10.37 9.05 -5.46
CA THR A 75 10.03 10.21 -4.60
C THR A 75 8.64 10.09 -3.97
N ALA A 76 7.86 9.09 -4.36
CA ALA A 76 6.55 8.82 -3.82
C ALA A 76 6.66 8.04 -2.50
N TYR A 77 5.82 8.40 -1.54
CA TYR A 77 5.74 7.71 -0.25
C TYR A 77 4.30 7.57 0.21
N ILE A 78 4.09 6.63 1.14
CA ILE A 78 2.81 6.40 1.79
C ILE A 78 2.90 6.74 3.27
N THR A 79 1.77 7.18 3.80
CA THR A 79 1.51 7.33 5.23
C THR A 79 0.30 6.47 5.56
N LEU A 80 0.47 5.53 6.49
CA LEU A 80 -0.61 4.66 6.98
C LEU A 80 -0.98 5.01 8.41
N ARG A 81 -2.28 5.04 8.69
CA ARG A 81 -2.81 5.42 9.99
C ARG A 81 -3.62 4.30 10.64
N ASN A 82 -3.73 4.38 11.95
CA ASN A 82 -4.62 3.57 12.79
C ASN A 82 -5.37 4.55 13.69
N GLY A 83 -6.61 4.88 13.33
CA GLY A 83 -7.34 6.00 13.91
C GLY A 83 -6.58 7.32 13.72
N SER A 84 -6.39 8.07 14.81
CA SER A 84 -5.64 9.33 14.80
C SER A 84 -4.13 9.16 14.67
N ASP A 85 -3.59 7.96 14.85
CA ASP A 85 -2.15 7.76 14.98
C ASP A 85 -1.52 7.45 13.62
N GLU A 86 -0.47 8.17 13.26
CA GLU A 86 0.39 7.81 12.14
C GLU A 86 1.30 6.66 12.56
N VAL A 87 1.08 5.48 11.98
CA VAL A 87 1.82 4.27 12.35
C VAL A 87 2.98 4.04 11.39
N VAL A 88 2.77 4.37 10.11
CA VAL A 88 3.82 4.36 9.10
C VAL A 88 3.91 5.77 8.56
N THR A 89 5.06 6.40 8.76
CA THR A 89 5.33 7.76 8.31
C THR A 89 6.38 7.73 7.20
N HIS A 90 6.05 8.28 6.04
CA HIS A 90 7.00 8.45 4.92
C HIS A 90 7.68 7.13 4.47
N LEU A 91 6.91 6.06 4.29
CA LEU A 91 7.43 4.84 3.68
C LEU A 91 7.51 5.01 2.17
N TYR A 92 8.72 5.07 1.61
CA TYR A 92 8.92 5.29 0.18
C TYR A 92 8.57 4.06 -0.64
N LEU A 93 7.96 4.26 -1.80
CA LEU A 93 7.62 3.14 -2.69
C LEU A 93 8.87 2.39 -3.16
N SER A 94 10.01 3.07 -3.30
CA SER A 94 11.31 2.45 -3.63
C SER A 94 11.77 1.43 -2.58
N GLN A 95 11.45 1.63 -1.30
CA GLN A 95 11.78 0.68 -0.23
C GLN A 95 10.90 -0.56 -0.32
N ILE A 96 9.61 -0.38 -0.64
CA ILE A 96 8.67 -1.49 -0.85
C ILE A 96 9.10 -2.30 -2.08
N LEU A 97 9.46 -1.62 -3.17
CA LEU A 97 9.93 -2.26 -4.40
C LEU A 97 11.20 -3.09 -4.16
N ALA A 98 12.17 -2.56 -3.42
CA ALA A 98 13.40 -3.30 -3.09
C ALA A 98 13.11 -4.60 -2.33
N ALA A 99 12.15 -4.60 -1.40
CA ALA A 99 11.70 -5.82 -0.72
C ALA A 99 11.01 -6.79 -1.68
N ASN A 100 10.13 -6.28 -2.56
CA ASN A 100 9.42 -7.08 -3.55
C ASN A 100 10.36 -7.73 -4.57
N GLU A 101 11.39 -7.02 -5.02
CA GLU A 101 12.43 -7.54 -5.91
C GLU A 101 13.29 -8.63 -5.24
N ALA A 102 13.42 -8.59 -3.90
CA ALA A 102 14.02 -9.68 -3.12
C ALA A 102 13.10 -10.90 -2.95
N GLY A 103 11.89 -10.87 -3.50
CA GLY A 103 10.91 -11.96 -3.47
C GLY A 103 9.99 -11.95 -2.25
N CYS A 104 9.97 -10.87 -1.46
CA CYS A 104 9.21 -10.78 -0.21
C CYS A 104 8.24 -9.58 -0.20
N PRO A 105 7.13 -9.63 0.55
CA PRO A 105 6.39 -8.41 0.88
C PRO A 105 7.28 -7.46 1.67
N PHE A 106 7.00 -6.17 1.61
CA PHE A 106 7.46 -5.26 2.66
C PHE A 106 6.60 -5.51 3.90
N GLU A 107 7.17 -6.11 4.93
CA GLU A 107 6.43 -6.47 6.15
C GLU A 107 5.97 -5.21 6.90
N LEU A 108 4.68 -5.18 7.26
CA LEU A 108 4.10 -4.16 8.11
C LEU A 108 3.83 -4.72 9.50
N SER A 109 4.20 -3.96 10.51
CA SER A 109 3.84 -4.24 11.89
C SER A 109 3.06 -3.06 12.45
N LEU A 110 1.74 -3.09 12.28
CA LEU A 110 0.85 -2.09 12.86
C LEU A 110 0.38 -2.55 14.26
N PRO A 111 0.31 -1.66 15.26
CA PRO A 111 -0.15 -1.99 16.61
C PRO A 111 -1.68 -2.20 16.67
N GLY A 112 -2.40 -1.96 15.58
CA GLY A 112 -3.84 -2.12 15.49
C GLY A 112 -4.33 -2.15 14.04
N LYS A 113 -5.58 -1.76 13.84
CA LYS A 113 -6.26 -1.83 12.55
C LYS A 113 -5.90 -0.64 11.67
N ILE A 114 -5.81 -0.87 10.37
CA ILE A 114 -5.53 0.20 9.43
C ILE A 114 -6.78 1.04 9.16
N THR A 115 -6.60 2.35 9.09
CA THR A 115 -7.59 3.35 8.73
C THR A 115 -7.18 3.92 7.37
N MET A 116 -7.66 3.29 6.30
CA MET A 116 -7.36 3.67 4.90
C MET A 116 -7.91 5.05 4.57
N SER A 117 -9.09 5.38 5.09
CA SER A 117 -9.73 6.69 4.91
C SER A 117 -8.84 7.88 5.31
N ASP A 118 -8.00 7.71 6.32
CA ASP A 118 -7.04 8.72 6.79
C ASP A 118 -5.60 8.46 6.33
N SER A 119 -5.38 7.37 5.58
CA SER A 119 -4.10 7.05 4.97
C SER A 119 -3.96 7.77 3.63
N ALA A 120 -2.72 8.08 3.26
CA ALA A 120 -2.42 8.88 2.08
C ALA A 120 -1.17 8.41 1.36
N MET A 121 -1.11 8.72 0.08
CA MET A 121 0.09 8.64 -0.75
C MET A 121 0.45 10.05 -1.22
N VAL A 122 1.72 10.38 -1.14
CA VAL A 122 2.23 11.68 -1.56
C VAL A 122 3.20 11.50 -2.71
N VAL A 123 2.99 12.28 -3.76
CA VAL A 123 3.84 12.34 -4.96
C VAL A 123 4.50 13.71 -5.04
N GLN A 124 5.81 13.76 -4.85
CA GLN A 124 6.54 15.03 -4.80
C GLN A 124 6.78 15.65 -6.19
N ASN A 125 6.98 14.82 -7.22
CA ASN A 125 7.30 15.25 -8.57
C ASN A 125 6.12 15.06 -9.54
N GLY A 126 5.08 15.89 -9.39
CA GLY A 126 3.84 15.76 -10.16
C GLY A 126 3.82 16.44 -11.54
N ALA A 127 4.83 17.23 -11.91
CA ALA A 127 4.80 18.04 -13.13
C ALA A 127 4.94 17.22 -14.42
N SER A 128 5.52 16.02 -14.34
CA SER A 128 5.83 15.13 -15.46
C SER A 128 4.89 13.93 -15.59
N ILE A 129 3.79 13.90 -14.83
CA ILE A 129 2.80 12.81 -14.90
C ILE A 129 2.07 12.86 -16.25
N GLN A 130 2.16 11.77 -17.01
CA GLN A 130 1.46 11.61 -18.28
C GLN A 130 -0.01 11.20 -18.05
N ASN A 131 -0.87 11.39 -19.06
CA ASN A 131 -2.25 10.90 -19.01
C ASN A 131 -2.28 9.36 -18.81
N ASN A 132 -3.31 8.87 -18.12
CA ASN A 132 -3.49 7.45 -17.77
C ASN A 132 -2.34 6.84 -16.95
N THR A 133 -1.56 7.67 -16.25
CA THR A 133 -0.56 7.20 -15.30
C THR A 133 -1.22 6.84 -13.97
N VAL A 134 -0.86 5.68 -13.40
CA VAL A 134 -1.35 5.23 -12.10
C VAL A 134 -0.19 4.83 -11.18
N LEU A 135 -0.47 4.74 -9.89
CA LEU A 135 0.32 3.94 -8.94
C LEU A 135 -0.56 2.82 -8.42
N GLU A 136 -0.07 1.58 -8.48
CA GLU A 136 -0.76 0.42 -7.94
C GLU A 136 -0.01 -0.08 -6.70
N ILE A 137 -0.69 -0.04 -5.57
CA ILE A 137 -0.22 -0.57 -4.29
C ILE A 137 -1.09 -1.79 -3.97
N GLN A 138 -0.50 -2.86 -3.47
CA GLN A 138 -1.24 -4.02 -3.01
C GLN A 138 -0.99 -4.18 -1.51
N ILE A 139 -2.06 -4.33 -0.74
CA ILE A 139 -1.97 -4.48 0.70
C ILE A 139 -2.39 -5.90 1.05
N GLU A 140 -1.51 -6.59 1.77
CA GLU A 140 -1.85 -7.85 2.42
C GLU A 140 -2.43 -7.56 3.80
N TYR A 141 -3.56 -8.21 4.08
CA TYR A 141 -4.29 -8.00 5.32
C TYR A 141 -4.91 -9.30 5.82
N VAL A 142 -5.18 -9.32 7.12
CA VAL A 142 -5.86 -10.42 7.79
C VAL A 142 -7.26 -9.97 8.20
N ARG A 143 -8.29 -10.61 7.65
CA ARG A 143 -9.69 -10.38 8.02
C ARG A 143 -9.97 -10.88 9.43
N GLN A 144 -10.74 -10.08 10.16
CA GLN A 144 -11.43 -10.50 11.37
C GLN A 144 -12.76 -11.16 11.01
#